data_AF-A0A7S0AAM7-F1
#
_entry.id   AF-A0A7S0AAM7-F1
#
_cell.length_a   1.000
_cell.length_b   1.000
_cell.length_c   1.000
_cell.angle_alpha   90.00
_cell.angle_beta   90.00
_cell.angle_gamma   90.00
#
_symmetry.space_group_name_H-M   'P 1'
#
loop_
_entity.id
_entity.type
_entity.pdbx_description
1 polymer ?
#
loop_
_entity_poly.entity_id
_entity_poly.type
_entity_poly.pdbx_seq_one_letter_code
_entity_poly.pdbx_strand_id
1 'polypeptide(L)'
;MSSLVWVVERADKRMVAAVASLLNNEDHWQIRQTAINSLAQLVDQGDQTIIGAVAARLEDVDWPVRGAAIDALAQLAERGDSGVVAHLLACLEDCAPYVRCAAAEQLAKVAR
;
A
#
# COMPACT_ATOMS: atom_id res chain seq x y z
N MET A 1 3.68 -26.06 22.83
CA MET A 1 4.35 -25.35 21.72
C MET A 1 3.71 -23.99 21.38
N SER A 2 2.66 -23.53 22.08
CA SER A 2 1.93 -22.29 21.75
C SER A 2 2.54 -20.99 22.26
N SER A 3 3.69 -21.02 22.96
CA SER A 3 4.31 -19.83 23.59
C SER A 3 5.24 -19.04 22.66
N LEU A 4 5.70 -19.61 21.54
CA LEU A 4 6.54 -18.88 20.58
C LEU A 4 5.71 -18.22 19.48
N VAL A 5 4.61 -18.85 19.08
CA VAL A 5 3.71 -18.37 18.02
C VAL A 5 3.10 -17.00 18.38
N TRP A 6 2.62 -16.82 19.61
CA TRP A 6 2.02 -15.54 20.03
C TRP A 6 3.04 -14.40 20.16
N VAL A 7 4.31 -14.70 20.44
CA VAL A 7 5.37 -13.68 20.53
C VAL A 7 5.75 -13.19 19.14
N VAL A 8 5.83 -14.11 18.17
CA VAL A 8 6.12 -13.79 16.77
C VAL A 8 4.97 -12.97 16.16
N GLU A 9 3.71 -13.41 16.27
CA GLU A 9 2.56 -12.65 15.76
C GLU A 9 2.44 -11.26 16.38
N ARG A 10 2.79 -11.12 17.66
CA ARG A 10 2.72 -9.83 18.38
C ARG A 10 3.89 -8.91 18.03
N ALA A 11 5.03 -9.48 17.67
CA ALA A 11 6.17 -8.73 17.14
C ALA A 11 5.85 -8.21 15.73
N ASP A 12 5.26 -9.03 14.86
CA ASP A 12 4.85 -8.62 13.50
C ASP A 12 3.84 -7.48 13.53
N LYS A 13 2.79 -7.56 14.36
CA LYS A 13 1.81 -6.47 14.49
C LYS A 13 2.42 -5.16 14.97
N ARG A 14 3.42 -5.23 15.87
CA ARG A 14 4.15 -4.03 16.34
C ARG A 14 5.06 -3.46 15.27
N MET A 15 5.72 -4.33 14.49
CA MET A 15 6.53 -3.91 13.36
C MET A 15 5.67 -3.22 12.30
N VAL A 16 4.56 -3.83 11.89
CA VAL A 16 3.61 -3.24 10.93
C VAL A 16 3.09 -1.89 11.44
N ALA A 17 2.72 -1.77 12.72
CA ALA A 17 2.30 -0.49 13.29
C ALA A 17 3.42 0.57 13.29
N ALA A 18 4.66 0.17 13.54
CA ALA A 18 5.82 1.06 13.48
C ALA A 18 6.13 1.51 12.06
N VAL A 19 5.97 0.64 11.05
CA VAL A 19 6.13 1.04 9.65
C VAL A 19 4.95 1.91 9.20
N ALA A 20 3.72 1.61 9.65
CA ALA A 20 2.54 2.42 9.34
C ALA A 20 2.65 3.85 9.89
N SER A 21 3.31 4.06 11.04
CA SER A 21 3.52 5.42 11.55
C SER A 21 4.47 6.25 10.67
N LEU A 22 5.39 5.60 9.94
CA LEU A 22 6.27 6.27 8.98
C LEU A 22 5.53 6.81 7.75
N LEU A 23 4.31 6.34 7.48
CA LEU A 23 3.46 6.88 6.41
C LEU A 23 3.04 8.33 6.64
N ASN A 24 3.11 8.82 7.88
CA ASN A 24 2.75 10.19 8.25
C ASN A 24 3.99 11.09 8.40
N ASN A 25 5.15 10.66 7.91
CA ASN A 25 6.36 11.48 7.95
C ASN A 25 6.29 12.58 6.89
N GLU A 26 6.10 13.82 7.32
CA GLU A 26 5.91 14.98 6.44
C GLU A 26 7.20 15.42 5.73
N ASP A 27 8.36 15.21 6.34
CA ASP A 27 9.62 15.83 5.90
C ASP A 27 10.27 15.11 4.70
N HIS A 28 10.02 13.81 4.53
CA HIS A 28 10.73 13.00 3.54
C HIS A 28 9.84 12.00 2.82
N TRP A 29 9.52 12.31 1.56
CA TRP A 29 8.76 11.42 0.67
C TRP A 29 9.40 10.04 0.51
N GLN A 30 10.74 9.95 0.55
CA GLN A 30 11.44 8.66 0.46
C GLN A 30 11.12 7.74 1.64
N ILE A 31 10.90 8.30 2.84
CA ILE A 31 10.54 7.53 4.03
C ILE A 31 9.12 6.98 3.88
N ARG A 32 8.18 7.82 3.43
CA ARG A 32 6.79 7.38 3.15
C ARG A 32 6.76 6.30 2.09
N GLN A 33 7.49 6.49 0.99
CA GLN A 33 7.62 5.49 -0.07
C GLN A 33 8.20 4.17 0.44
N THR A 34 9.30 4.21 1.20
CA THR A 34 9.93 3.02 1.76
C THR A 34 8.99 2.30 2.72
N ALA A 35 8.25 3.05 3.53
CA ALA A 35 7.26 2.50 4.44
C ALA A 35 6.14 1.75 3.69
N ILE A 36 5.60 2.32 2.61
CA ILE A 36 4.61 1.65 1.76
C ILE A 36 5.15 0.34 1.20
N ASN A 37 6.37 0.37 0.64
CA ASN A 37 6.99 -0.82 0.05
C ASN A 37 7.25 -1.91 1.11
N SER A 38 7.66 -1.52 2.33
CA SER A 38 7.84 -2.45 3.43
C SER A 38 6.51 -3.05 3.89
N LEU A 39 5.43 -2.26 3.98
CA LEU A 39 4.11 -2.78 4.33
C LEU A 39 3.60 -3.81 3.33
N ALA A 40 3.80 -3.57 2.03
CA ALA A 40 3.41 -4.52 0.98
C ALA A 40 4.15 -5.86 1.08
N GLN A 41 5.35 -5.88 1.68
CA GLN A 41 6.14 -7.11 1.85
C GLN A 41 5.89 -7.81 3.19
N LEU A 42 5.48 -7.06 4.22
CA LEU A 42 5.31 -7.57 5.58
C LEU A 42 3.91 -8.11 5.86
N VAL A 43 2.93 -7.77 5.02
CA VAL A 43 1.51 -8.02 5.27
C VAL A 43 0.96 -8.94 4.19
N ASP A 44 0.17 -9.92 4.61
CA ASP A 44 -0.54 -10.81 3.71
C ASP A 44 -1.65 -10.08 2.92
N GLN A 45 -2.04 -10.65 1.78
CA GLN A 45 -3.14 -10.13 0.97
C GLN A 45 -4.45 -10.05 1.77
N GLY A 46 -5.23 -9.00 1.50
CA GLY A 46 -6.56 -8.83 2.08
C GLY A 46 -6.63 -8.12 3.44
N ASP A 47 -5.51 -7.67 4.02
CA ASP A 47 -5.55 -6.84 5.24
C ASP A 47 -6.11 -5.44 4.94
N GLN A 48 -7.42 -5.30 5.17
CA GLN A 48 -8.18 -4.07 4.93
C GLN A 48 -7.65 -2.86 5.73
N THR A 49 -7.01 -3.08 6.88
CA THR A 49 -6.42 -2.00 7.67
C THR A 49 -5.24 -1.38 6.93
N ILE A 50 -4.39 -2.23 6.37
CA ILE A 50 -3.19 -1.80 5.64
C ILE A 50 -3.56 -1.30 4.25
N ILE A 51 -4.51 -1.94 3.57
CA ILE A 51 -5.07 -1.44 2.32
C ILE A 51 -5.62 -0.02 2.51
N GLY A 52 -6.40 0.23 3.57
CA GLY A 52 -6.90 1.58 3.88
C GLY A 52 -5.79 2.60 4.15
N ALA A 53 -4.76 2.21 4.90
CA ALA A 53 -3.62 3.08 5.19
C ALA A 53 -2.80 3.43 3.93
N VAL A 54 -2.59 2.47 3.03
CA VAL A 54 -1.90 2.67 1.76
C VAL A 54 -2.77 3.47 0.77
N ALA A 55 -4.08 3.21 0.73
CA ALA A 55 -5.03 3.96 -0.11
C ALA A 55 -5.04 5.46 0.24
N ALA A 56 -4.91 5.80 1.53
CA ALA A 56 -4.77 7.19 1.97
C ALA A 56 -3.46 7.87 1.50
N ARG A 57 -2.53 7.15 0.86
CA ARG A 57 -1.31 7.70 0.23
C ARG A 57 -1.47 7.92 -1.28
N LEU A 58 -2.62 7.58 -1.87
CA LEU A 58 -2.93 7.93 -3.26
C LEU A 58 -3.17 9.43 -3.46
N GLU A 59 -3.43 10.18 -2.39
CA GLU A 59 -3.59 11.64 -2.41
C GLU A 59 -2.33 12.38 -1.93
N ASP A 60 -1.21 11.65 -1.78
CA ASP A 60 0.04 12.25 -1.32
C ASP A 60 0.57 13.31 -2.31
N VAL A 61 1.15 14.39 -1.79
CA VAL A 61 1.69 15.49 -2.60
C VAL A 61 2.78 15.01 -3.57
N ASP A 62 3.56 14.02 -3.15
CA ASP A 62 4.70 13.51 -3.89
C ASP A 62 4.27 12.33 -4.78
N TRP A 63 4.38 12.52 -6.10
CA TRP A 63 4.02 11.48 -7.08
C TRP A 63 4.75 10.13 -6.89
N PRO A 64 6.01 10.05 -6.39
CA PRO A 64 6.65 8.76 -6.14
C PRO A 64 5.97 7.97 -5.02
N VAL A 65 5.37 8.66 -4.05
CA VAL A 65 4.62 8.04 -2.94
C VAL A 65 3.29 7.52 -3.46
N ARG A 66 2.59 8.29 -4.31
CA ARG A 66 1.35 7.84 -4.98
C ARG A 66 1.60 6.60 -5.85
N GLY A 67 2.69 6.59 -6.62
CA GLY A 67 3.08 5.43 -7.43
C GLY A 67 3.35 4.19 -6.59
N ALA A 68 4.10 4.32 -5.49
CA ALA A 68 4.33 3.19 -4.59
C ALA A 68 3.03 2.71 -3.91
N ALA A 69 2.11 3.61 -3.58
CA ALA A 69 0.81 3.24 -3.04
C ALA A 69 -0.01 2.40 -4.04
N ILE A 70 0.00 2.77 -5.32
CA ILE A 70 -0.63 1.97 -6.39
C ILE A 70 -0.04 0.56 -6.47
N ASP A 71 1.28 0.44 -6.50
CA ASP A 71 1.96 -0.85 -6.59
C ASP A 71 1.70 -1.73 -5.36
N ALA A 72 1.73 -1.13 -4.17
CA ALA A 72 1.44 -1.81 -2.92
C ALA A 72 -0.01 -2.27 -2.83
N LEU A 73 -0.98 -1.43 -3.21
CA LEU A 73 -2.39 -1.82 -3.25
C LEU A 73 -2.63 -3.00 -4.19
N ALA A 74 -2.00 -3.01 -5.36
CA ALA A 74 -2.13 -4.12 -6.30
C ALA A 74 -1.56 -5.44 -5.77
N GLN A 75 -0.50 -5.37 -4.95
CA GLN A 75 0.08 -6.54 -4.30
C GLN A 75 -0.77 -7.05 -3.13
N LEU A 76 -1.34 -6.13 -2.35
CA LEU A 76 -2.16 -6.43 -1.16
C LEU A 76 -3.61 -6.79 -1.50
N ALA A 77 -4.11 -6.36 -2.66
CA ALA A 77 -5.46 -6.67 -3.13
C ALA A 77 -5.63 -8.17 -3.35
N GLU A 78 -6.79 -8.69 -2.94
CA GLU A 78 -7.28 -9.94 -3.50
C GLU A 78 -7.69 -9.73 -4.97
N ARG A 79 -7.63 -10.79 -5.78
CA ARG A 79 -8.10 -10.72 -7.17
C ARG A 79 -9.56 -10.29 -7.21
N GLY A 80 -9.85 -9.25 -7.99
CA GLY A 80 -11.19 -8.68 -8.08
C GLY A 80 -11.62 -7.86 -6.87
N ASP A 81 -10.70 -7.41 -6.01
CA ASP A 81 -11.01 -6.44 -4.95
C ASP A 81 -11.52 -5.13 -5.58
N SER A 82 -12.85 -4.99 -5.58
CA SER A 82 -13.55 -3.84 -6.13
C SER A 82 -13.15 -2.51 -5.48
N GLY A 83 -12.74 -2.53 -4.21
CA GLY A 83 -12.26 -1.35 -3.51
C GLY A 83 -10.94 -0.89 -4.11
N VAL A 84 -9.97 -1.80 -4.27
CA VAL A 84 -8.69 -1.46 -4.89
C VAL A 84 -8.86 -1.06 -6.36
N VAL A 85 -9.72 -1.74 -7.12
CA VAL A 85 -10.03 -1.35 -8.50
C VAL A 85 -10.58 0.08 -8.57
N ALA A 86 -11.50 0.47 -7.69
CA ALA A 86 -12.04 1.83 -7.67
C ALA A 86 -10.95 2.89 -7.40
N HIS A 87 -10.05 2.62 -6.45
CA HIS A 87 -8.93 3.49 -6.16
C HIS A 87 -7.96 3.63 -7.36
N LEU A 88 -7.62 2.52 -8.01
CA LEU A 88 -6.75 2.54 -9.18
C LEU A 88 -7.40 3.26 -10.38
N LEU A 89 -8.72 3.12 -10.56
CA LEU A 89 -9.45 3.87 -11.60
C LEU A 89 -9.35 5.37 -11.39
N ALA A 90 -9.45 5.86 -10.15
CA ALA A 90 -9.29 7.27 -9.84
C ALA A 90 -7.87 7.78 -10.19
N CYS A 91 -6.84 6.94 -9.99
CA CYS A 91 -5.46 7.28 -10.33
C CYS A 91 -5.16 7.37 -11.83
N LEU A 92 -6.08 6.92 -12.71
CA LEU A 92 -5.96 7.12 -14.16
C LEU A 92 -6.09 8.60 -14.56
N GLU A 93 -6.67 9.44 -13.70
CA GLU A 93 -6.82 10.88 -13.93
C GLU A 93 -5.74 11.71 -13.21
N ASP A 94 -4.73 11.07 -12.60
CA ASP A 94 -3.67 11.75 -11.85
C ASP A 94 -2.86 12.72 -12.75
N CYS A 95 -2.42 13.83 -12.17
CA CYS A 95 -1.63 14.85 -12.87
C CYS A 95 -0.27 14.31 -13.34
N ALA A 96 0.32 13.36 -12.61
CA ALA A 96 1.60 12.76 -12.92
C ALA A 96 1.44 11.61 -13.94
N PRO A 97 2.11 11.67 -15.11
CA PRO A 97 2.04 10.62 -16.12
C PRO A 97 2.46 9.24 -15.60
N TYR A 98 3.45 9.20 -14.71
CA TYR A 98 3.93 7.96 -14.11
C TYR A 98 2.83 7.26 -13.30
N VAL A 99 2.09 8.02 -12.50
CA VAL A 99 1.01 7.50 -11.65
C VAL A 99 -0.12 6.92 -12.50
N ARG A 100 -0.49 7.59 -13.61
CA ARG A 100 -1.47 7.07 -14.57
C ARG A 100 -1.02 5.77 -15.22
N CYS A 101 0.23 5.68 -15.64
CA CYS A 101 0.79 4.45 -16.23
C CYS A 101 0.79 3.29 -15.23
N ALA A 102 1.23 3.54 -13.99
CA ALA A 102 1.22 2.55 -12.92
C ALA A 102 -0.22 2.06 -12.64
N ALA A 103 -1.18 2.98 -12.52
CA ALA A 103 -2.58 2.64 -12.31
C ALA A 103 -3.14 1.72 -13.42
N ALA A 104 -2.89 2.05 -14.69
CA ALA A 104 -3.33 1.25 -15.82
C ALA A 104 -2.71 -0.16 -15.81
N GLU A 105 -1.42 -0.28 -15.50
CA GLU A 105 -0.73 -1.56 -15.42
C GLU A 105 -1.26 -2.43 -14.27
N GLN A 106 -1.45 -1.83 -13.09
CA GLN A 106 -1.94 -2.55 -11.93
C GLN A 106 -3.42 -2.95 -12.06
N LEU A 107 -4.26 -2.11 -12.69
CA LEU A 107 -5.64 -2.47 -13.00
C LEU A 107 -5.73 -3.74 -13.82
N ALA A 108 -4.86 -3.88 -14.83
CA ALA A 108 -4.81 -5.08 -15.66
C ALA A 108 -4.42 -6.35 -14.87
N LYS A 109 -3.67 -6.20 -13.76
CA LYS A 109 -3.27 -7.31 -12.88
C LYS A 109 -4.38 -7.68 -11.89
N VAL A 110 -5.02 -6.69 -11.26
CA VAL A 110 -6.08 -6.93 -10.25
C VAL A 110 -7.40 -7.39 -10.89
N ALA A 111 -7.68 -6.97 -12.12
CA ALA A 111 -8.88 -7.35 -12.86
C ALA A 111 -8.80 -8.71 -13.60
N ARG A 112 -7.64 -9.38 -13.57
CA ARG A 112 -7.41 -10.71 -14.18
C ARG A 112 -7.44 -11.82 -13.14
#